data_AF-A0A8K0M0V2-F1
#
_entry.id   AF-A0A8K0M0V2-F1
#
_cell.length_a   1.000
_cell.length_b   1.000
_cell.length_c   1.000
_cell.angle_alpha   90.00
_cell.angle_beta   90.00
_cell.angle_gamma   90.00
#
_symmetry.space_group_name_H-M   'P 1'
#
loop_
_entity.id
_entity.type
_entity.pdbx_description
1 polymer ?
#
loop_
_entity_poly.entity_id
_entity_poly.type
_entity_poly.pdbx_seq_one_letter_code
_entity_poly.pdbx_strand_id
1 'polypeptide(L)'
;MALEALGVVASLLAVVQSSAKVASLCFYYYRDVKNAKDDIDRLQREAANLKKASESVQLLLKGPNGAKLEASQELMVAAEDSLSQLRELEQVLSPGTARKAMSRLGLRALKWPFQNKDVEKIAQGLGRCTHAISLGLQVDNTYVANPSPL
;
A
#
# COMPACT_ATOMS: atom_id res chain seq x y z
N MET A 1 -3.01 -19.75 17.10
CA MET A 1 -1.86 -19.59 16.19
C MET A 1 -2.26 -19.58 14.72
N ALA A 2 -3.01 -20.57 14.20
CA ALA A 2 -3.43 -20.57 12.78
C ALA A 2 -4.34 -19.39 12.38
N LEU A 3 -5.19 -18.91 13.29
CA LEU A 3 -6.13 -17.82 13.01
C LEU A 3 -5.44 -16.45 12.84
N GLU A 4 -4.40 -16.18 13.64
CA GLU A 4 -3.62 -14.93 13.56
C GLU A 4 -2.87 -14.82 12.23
N ALA A 5 -2.20 -15.90 11.82
CA ALA A 5 -1.51 -15.97 10.53
C ALA A 5 -2.46 -15.80 9.34
N LEU A 6 -3.66 -16.38 9.41
CA LEU A 6 -4.70 -16.18 8.39
C LEU A 6 -5.20 -14.74 8.35
N GLY A 7 -5.37 -14.11 9.52
CA GLY A 7 -5.73 -12.70 9.64
C GLY A 7 -4.71 -11.80 8.93
N VAL A 8 -3.42 -11.99 9.22
CA VAL A 8 -2.35 -11.21 8.57
C VAL A 8 -2.30 -11.43 7.06
N VAL A 9 -2.43 -12.68 6.61
CA VAL A 9 -2.48 -13.02 5.17
C VAL A 9 -3.64 -12.30 4.47
N ALA A 10 -4.82 -12.26 5.10
CA ALA A 10 -5.99 -11.56 4.59
C ALA A 10 -5.79 -10.05 4.55
N SER A 11 -5.24 -9.45 5.61
CA SER A 11 -4.92 -8.01 5.66
C SER A 11 -3.91 -7.62 4.57
N LEU A 12 -2.85 -8.41 4.37
CA LEU A 12 -1.89 -8.20 3.29
C LEU A 12 -2.53 -8.34 1.90
N LEU A 13 -3.45 -9.29 1.71
CA LEU A 13 -4.20 -9.41 0.46
C LEU A 13 -5.01 -8.14 0.18
N ALA A 14 -5.66 -7.59 1.20
CA ALA A 14 -6.40 -6.36 1.08
C ALA A 14 -5.48 -5.18 0.72
N VAL A 15 -4.27 -5.10 1.29
CA VAL A 15 -3.26 -4.09 0.92
C VAL A 15 -2.87 -4.21 -0.56
N VAL A 16 -2.68 -5.43 -1.06
CA VAL A 16 -2.37 -5.70 -2.48
C VAL A 16 -3.49 -5.19 -3.40
N GLN A 17 -4.75 -5.52 -3.07
CA GLN A 17 -5.91 -5.11 -3.85
C GLN A 17 -6.09 -3.59 -3.84
N SER A 18 -6.00 -2.96 -2.67
CA SER A 18 -6.11 -1.50 -2.53
C SER A 18 -4.98 -0.76 -3.23
N SER A 19 -3.74 -1.26 -3.15
CA SER A 19 -2.60 -0.68 -3.87
C SER A 19 -2.78 -0.72 -5.39
N ALA A 20 -3.27 -1.84 -5.93
CA ALA A 20 -3.58 -1.97 -7.34
C ALA A 20 -4.71 -1.00 -7.77
N LYS A 21 -5.72 -0.81 -6.92
CA LYS A 21 -6.81 0.12 -7.16
C LYS A 21 -6.33 1.58 -7.16
N VAL A 22 -5.51 1.98 -6.19
CA VAL A 22 -4.88 3.31 -6.17
C VAL A 22 -4.06 3.55 -7.43
N ALA A 23 -3.24 2.59 -7.85
CA ALA A 23 -2.45 2.71 -9.07
C ALA A 23 -3.31 2.91 -10.33
N SER A 24 -4.43 2.17 -10.42
CA SER A 24 -5.42 2.31 -11.50
C SER A 24 -6.12 3.68 -11.48
N LEU A 25 -6.51 4.16 -10.30
CA LEU A 25 -7.09 5.49 -10.14
C LEU A 25 -6.08 6.59 -10.54
N CYS A 26 -4.83 6.49 -10.11
CA CYS A 26 -3.76 7.38 -10.54
C CYS A 26 -3.57 7.38 -12.07
N PHE A 27 -3.63 6.20 -12.71
CA PHE A 27 -3.54 6.09 -14.17
C PHE A 27 -4.69 6.81 -14.88
N TYR A 28 -5.90 6.79 -14.31
CA TYR A 28 -7.04 7.53 -14.85
C TYR A 28 -6.79 9.06 -14.86
N TYR A 29 -6.11 9.59 -13.85
CA TYR A 29 -5.68 10.99 -13.84
C TYR A 29 -4.52 11.28 -14.80
N TYR A 30 -3.60 10.32 -14.99
CA TYR A 30 -2.43 10.48 -15.86
C TYR A 30 -2.79 10.87 -17.29
N ARG A 31 -3.87 10.28 -17.81
CA ARG A 31 -4.37 10.55 -19.16
C ARG A 31 -4.95 11.96 -19.31
N ASP A 32 -5.62 12.44 -18.26
CA ASP A 32 -6.51 13.59 -18.34
C ASP A 32 -5.92 14.87 -17.67
N VAL A 33 -4.82 14.76 -16.90
CA VAL A 33 -4.19 15.88 -16.17
C VAL A 33 -2.69 16.00 -16.45
N LYS A 34 -2.32 16.97 -17.30
CA LYS A 34 -0.92 17.17 -17.73
C LYS A 34 0.02 17.75 -16.65
N ASN A 35 -0.50 18.50 -15.69
CA ASN A 35 0.30 19.24 -14.70
C ASN A 35 0.54 18.47 -13.39
N ALA A 36 0.17 17.19 -13.33
CA ALA A 36 0.28 16.36 -12.12
C ALA A 36 1.07 15.07 -12.37
N LYS A 37 1.79 14.96 -13.50
CA LYS A 37 2.47 13.71 -13.89
C LYS A 37 3.46 13.24 -12.84
N ASP A 38 4.32 14.13 -12.33
CA ASP A 38 5.33 13.78 -11.33
C ASP A 38 4.68 13.27 -10.03
N ASP A 39 3.61 13.95 -9.59
CA ASP A 39 2.82 13.55 -8.43
C ASP A 39 2.18 12.16 -8.64
N ILE A 40 1.61 11.93 -9.82
CA ILE A 40 0.97 10.67 -10.20
C ILE A 40 1.99 9.54 -10.27
N ASP A 41 3.12 9.75 -10.93
CA ASP A 41 4.20 8.77 -11.08
C ASP A 41 4.77 8.39 -9.71
N ARG A 42 4.89 9.36 -8.80
CA ARG A 42 5.35 9.12 -7.44
C ARG A 42 4.37 8.26 -6.64
N LEU A 43 3.08 8.59 -6.65
CA LEU A 43 2.07 7.76 -5.97
C LEU A 43 1.96 6.35 -6.57
N GLN A 44 2.06 6.22 -7.90
CA GLN A 44 2.07 4.91 -8.55
C GLN A 44 3.26 4.07 -8.13
N ARG A 45 4.45 4.67 -8.05
CA ARG A 45 5.66 3.99 -7.60
C ARG A 45 5.52 3.47 -6.17
N GLU A 46 5.08 4.32 -5.24
CA GLU A 46 4.94 3.92 -3.85
C GLU A 46 3.85 2.85 -3.66
N ALA A 47 2.70 2.98 -4.33
CA ALA A 47 1.66 1.95 -4.30
C ALA A 47 2.15 0.61 -4.89
N ALA A 48 2.94 0.65 -5.98
CA ALA A 48 3.52 -0.55 -6.58
C ALA A 48 4.57 -1.21 -5.67
N ASN A 49 5.39 -0.42 -4.97
CA ASN A 49 6.36 -0.92 -4.01
C ASN A 49 5.67 -1.59 -2.82
N LEU A 50 4.65 -0.93 -2.26
CA LEU A 50 3.83 -1.46 -1.18
C LEU A 50 3.16 -2.78 -1.58
N LYS A 51 2.52 -2.82 -2.75
CA LYS A 51 1.94 -4.05 -3.32
C LYS A 51 2.95 -5.19 -3.36
N LYS A 52 4.13 -4.96 -3.94
CA LYS A 52 5.18 -5.99 -4.08
C LYS A 52 5.68 -6.50 -2.73
N ALA A 53 5.88 -5.60 -1.76
CA ALA A 53 6.29 -5.98 -0.42
C ALA A 53 5.22 -6.88 0.25
N SER A 54 3.94 -6.48 0.15
CA SER A 54 2.83 -7.26 0.70
C SER A 54 2.65 -8.63 0.02
N GLU A 55 2.81 -8.72 -1.30
CA GLU A 55 2.79 -10.00 -2.04
C GLU A 55 3.91 -10.92 -1.56
N SER A 56 5.11 -10.38 -1.35
CA SER A 56 6.27 -11.15 -0.90
C SER A 56 6.06 -11.72 0.51
N VAL A 57 5.61 -10.90 1.46
CA VAL A 57 5.30 -11.38 2.83
C VAL A 57 4.16 -12.40 2.80
N GLN A 58 3.12 -12.17 2.01
CA GLN A 58 2.00 -13.10 1.91
C GLN A 58 2.44 -14.49 1.42
N LEU A 59 3.34 -14.56 0.44
CA LEU A 59 3.88 -15.83 -0.06
C LEU A 59 4.67 -16.57 1.02
N LEU A 60 5.47 -15.86 1.81
CA LEU A 60 6.23 -16.46 2.90
C LEU A 60 5.33 -16.99 4.03
N LEU A 61 4.30 -16.23 4.42
CA LEU A 61 3.35 -16.65 5.45
C LEU A 61 2.53 -17.89 5.05
N LYS A 62 2.30 -18.08 3.75
CA LYS A 62 1.67 -19.28 3.19
C LYS A 62 2.64 -20.47 3.07
N GLY A 63 3.94 -20.24 3.25
CA GLY A 63 4.98 -21.25 3.19
C GLY A 63 5.12 -22.07 4.50
N PRO A 64 5.97 -23.10 4.49
CA PRO A 64 6.15 -24.02 5.63
C PRO A 64 6.73 -23.35 6.90
N ASN A 65 7.32 -22.15 6.76
CA ASN A 65 7.91 -21.38 7.85
C ASN A 65 7.01 -20.20 8.28
N GLY A 66 5.68 -20.34 8.20
CA GLY A 66 4.72 -19.29 8.56
C GLY A 66 5.13 -18.54 9.84
N ALA A 67 5.38 -17.23 9.68
CA ALA A 67 6.16 -16.41 10.62
C ALA A 67 5.71 -16.47 12.09
N LYS A 68 6.64 -16.16 13.01
CA LYS A 68 6.40 -16.11 14.47
C LYS A 68 5.31 -15.09 14.85
N LEU A 69 4.64 -15.32 15.98
CA LEU A 69 3.51 -14.53 16.48
C LEU A 69 3.82 -13.03 16.68
N GLU A 70 5.04 -12.68 17.08
CA GLU A 70 5.46 -11.28 17.26
C GLU A 70 5.58 -10.53 15.92
N ALA A 71 6.24 -11.15 14.94
CA ALA A 71 6.26 -10.66 13.56
C ALA A 71 4.84 -10.57 12.97
N SER A 72 3.95 -11.50 13.33
CA SER A 72 2.53 -11.47 12.92
C SER A 72 1.80 -10.22 13.45
N GLN A 73 2.06 -9.78 14.68
CA GLN A 73 1.41 -8.58 15.24
C GLN A 73 1.91 -7.29 14.60
N GLU A 74 3.23 -7.14 14.45
CA GLU A 74 3.81 -5.96 13.77
C GLU A 74 3.39 -5.89 12.30
N LEU A 75 3.34 -7.04 11.61
CA LEU A 75 2.82 -7.13 10.24
C LEU A 75 1.34 -6.76 10.15
N MET A 76 0.53 -7.15 11.15
CA MET A 76 -0.87 -6.76 11.20
C MET A 76 -1.01 -5.23 11.29
N VAL A 77 -0.30 -4.60 12.23
CA VAL A 77 -0.33 -3.14 12.41
C VAL A 77 0.12 -2.43 11.13
N ALA A 78 1.23 -2.87 10.53
CA ALA A 78 1.71 -2.29 9.28
C ALA A 78 0.72 -2.47 8.11
N ALA A 79 0.02 -3.60 8.04
CA ALA A 79 -1.01 -3.85 7.04
C ALA A 79 -2.26 -2.97 7.26
N GLU A 80 -2.69 -2.78 8.50
CA GLU A 80 -3.82 -1.90 8.85
C GLU A 80 -3.51 -0.43 8.55
N ASP A 81 -2.31 0.04 8.90
CA ASP A 81 -1.84 1.39 8.57
C ASP A 81 -1.77 1.61 7.05
N SER A 82 -1.29 0.60 6.32
CA SER A 82 -1.29 0.60 4.86
C SER A 82 -2.70 0.73 4.29
N LEU A 83 -3.64 -0.08 4.79
CA LEU A 83 -5.04 -0.04 4.36
C LEU A 83 -5.70 1.30 4.64
N SER A 84 -5.43 1.89 5.80
CA SER A 84 -5.96 3.20 6.17
C SER A 84 -5.54 4.27 5.14
N GLN A 85 -4.24 4.37 4.86
CA GLN A 85 -3.70 5.33 3.90
C GLN A 85 -4.16 5.07 2.47
N LEU A 86 -4.20 3.81 2.04
CA LEU A 86 -4.68 3.45 0.70
C LEU A 86 -6.17 3.75 0.53
N ARG A 87 -7.00 3.50 1.56
CA ARG A 87 -8.43 3.82 1.51
C ARG A 87 -8.69 5.32 1.45
N GLU A 88 -7.92 6.11 2.19
CA GLU A 88 -7.98 7.57 2.09
C GLU A 88 -7.65 8.03 0.66
N LEU A 89 -6.57 7.50 0.07
CA LEU A 89 -6.22 7.74 -1.32
C LEU A 89 -7.33 7.33 -2.29
N GLU A 90 -7.88 6.14 -2.14
CA GLU A 90 -8.99 5.66 -2.96
C GLU A 90 -10.21 6.59 -2.87
N GLN A 91 -10.55 7.09 -1.69
CA GLN A 91 -11.68 8.01 -1.49
C GLN A 91 -11.45 9.35 -2.19
N VAL A 92 -10.25 9.91 -2.07
CA VAL A 92 -9.91 11.20 -2.69
C VAL A 92 -9.78 11.09 -4.21
N LEU A 93 -9.20 9.98 -4.71
CA LEU A 93 -9.03 9.72 -6.14
C LEU A 93 -10.30 9.20 -6.82
N SER A 94 -11.29 8.71 -6.07
CA SER A 94 -12.51 8.14 -6.65
C SER A 94 -13.30 9.21 -7.40
N PRO A 95 -13.65 8.99 -8.69
CA PRO A 95 -14.36 9.97 -9.50
C PRO A 95 -15.75 10.36 -8.97
N GLY A 96 -16.33 9.59 -8.03
CA GLY A 96 -17.68 9.77 -7.52
C GLY A 96 -17.91 11.12 -6.81
N THR A 97 -16.88 11.71 -6.21
CA THR A 97 -16.94 13.06 -5.60
C THR A 97 -16.68 14.16 -6.64
N ALA A 98 -15.68 13.98 -7.52
CA ALA A 98 -15.34 14.98 -8.53
C ALA A 98 -16.39 15.08 -9.67
N ARG A 99 -16.90 13.95 -10.16
CA ARG A 99 -17.83 13.88 -11.31
C ARG A 99 -19.24 14.37 -10.97
N LYS A 100 -19.72 14.17 -9.73
CA LYS A 100 -21.07 14.60 -9.29
C LYS A 100 -21.16 16.11 -9.06
N ALA A 101 -20.06 16.74 -8.63
CA ALA A 101 -19.97 18.20 -8.53
C ALA A 101 -19.78 18.86 -9.90
N MET A 102 -18.99 18.25 -10.79
CA MET A 102 -18.63 18.82 -12.09
C MET A 102 -19.71 18.62 -13.17
N SER A 103 -20.52 17.55 -13.10
CA SER A 103 -21.65 17.37 -14.03
C SER A 103 -22.70 18.48 -13.92
N ARG A 104 -22.76 19.18 -12.77
CA ARG A 104 -23.62 20.35 -12.56
C ARG A 104 -23.07 21.65 -13.15
N LEU A 105 -21.76 21.70 -13.46
CA LEU A 105 -21.04 22.91 -13.87
C LEU A 105 -20.53 22.88 -15.32
N GLY A 106 -20.82 21.83 -16.08
CA GLY A 106 -20.45 21.74 -17.51
C GLY A 106 -18.96 21.53 -17.79
N LEU A 107 -18.11 21.42 -16.76
CA LEU A 107 -16.67 21.20 -16.90
C LEU A 107 -16.36 19.70 -17.05
N ARG A 108 -15.92 19.29 -18.24
CA ARG A 108 -15.61 17.88 -18.59
C ARG A 108 -14.20 17.41 -18.24
N ALA A 109 -13.33 18.25 -17.65
CA ALA A 109 -11.94 17.90 -17.38
C ALA A 109 -11.72 17.44 -15.94
N LEU A 110 -11.11 16.27 -15.74
CA LEU A 110 -10.68 15.82 -14.41
C LEU A 110 -9.65 16.80 -13.83
N LYS A 111 -9.75 17.14 -12.54
CA LYS A 111 -8.74 17.96 -11.84
C LYS A 111 -8.02 17.09 -10.82
N TRP A 112 -6.69 17.11 -10.82
CA TRP A 112 -5.88 16.46 -9.79
C TRP A 112 -6.26 17.00 -8.41
N PRO A 113 -6.64 16.14 -7.44
CA PRO A 113 -7.24 16.60 -6.19
C PRO A 113 -6.21 17.00 -5.12
N PHE A 114 -4.92 16.76 -5.35
CA PHE A 114 -3.87 17.00 -4.35
C PHE A 114 -3.01 18.22 -4.65
N GLN A 115 -2.45 18.82 -3.60
CA GLN A 115 -1.27 19.66 -3.72
C GLN A 115 -0.01 18.80 -3.62
N ASN A 116 1.11 19.25 -4.19
CA ASN A 116 2.37 18.50 -4.18
C ASN A 116 2.82 18.10 -2.75
N LYS A 117 2.65 18.98 -1.75
CA LYS A 117 2.96 18.67 -0.34
C LYS A 117 2.11 17.53 0.25
N ASP A 118 0.87 17.38 -0.22
CA ASP A 118 -0.03 16.33 0.23
C ASP A 118 0.45 15.00 -0.37
N VAL A 119 0.84 15.01 -1.64
CA VAL A 119 1.48 13.88 -2.32
C VAL A 119 2.80 13.50 -1.64
N GLU A 120 3.60 14.47 -1.22
CA GLU A 120 4.82 14.26 -0.42
C GLU A 120 4.53 13.45 0.84
N LYS A 121 3.60 13.94 1.66
CA LYS A 121 3.22 13.29 2.92
C LYS A 121 2.67 11.88 2.70
N ILE A 122 1.82 11.69 1.70
CA ILE A 122 1.20 10.40 1.40
C ILE A 122 2.25 9.39 0.95
N ALA A 123 3.09 9.76 -0.02
CA ALA A 123 4.13 8.88 -0.53
C ALA A 123 5.13 8.48 0.56
N GLN A 124 5.51 9.41 1.45
CA GLN A 124 6.32 9.07 2.63
C GLN A 124 5.60 8.08 3.56
N GLY A 125 4.29 8.22 3.72
CA GLY A 125 3.47 7.27 4.49
C GLY A 125 3.47 5.87 3.89
N LEU A 126 3.22 5.75 2.58
CA LEU A 126 3.29 4.49 1.86
C LEU A 126 4.70 3.88 1.88
N GLY A 127 5.74 4.70 1.77
CA GLY A 127 7.13 4.29 1.88
C GLY A 127 7.47 3.73 3.26
N ARG A 128 6.98 4.37 4.35
CA ARG A 128 7.12 3.85 5.72
C ARG A 128 6.41 2.50 5.88
N CYS A 129 5.19 2.38 5.39
CA CYS A 129 4.44 1.12 5.41
C CYS A 129 5.17 0.01 4.64
N THR A 130 5.71 0.33 3.46
CA THR A 130 6.49 -0.61 2.64
C THR A 130 7.73 -1.08 3.42
N HIS A 131 8.43 -0.17 4.09
CA HIS A 131 9.58 -0.50 4.91
C HIS A 131 9.21 -1.41 6.09
N ALA A 132 8.14 -1.08 6.82
CA ALA A 132 7.66 -1.89 7.95
C ALA A 132 7.27 -3.32 7.52
N ILE A 133 6.52 -3.46 6.42
CA ILE A 133 6.17 -4.77 5.85
C ILE A 133 7.41 -5.53 5.41
N SER A 134 8.40 -4.84 4.82
CA SER A 134 9.66 -5.46 4.38
C SER A 134 10.56 -5.87 5.53
N LEU A 135 10.52 -5.18 6.69
CA LEU A 135 11.23 -5.59 7.89
C LEU A 135 10.68 -6.91 8.46
N GLY A 136 9.37 -7.14 8.33
CA GLY A 136 8.78 -8.44 8.66
C GLY A 136 9.40 -9.61 7.87
N LEU A 137 10.01 -9.37 6.70
CA LEU A 137 10.77 -10.37 5.94
C LEU A 137 12.14 -10.67 6.55
N GLN A 138 12.77 -9.69 7.22
CA GLN A 138 14.15 -9.78 7.70
C GLN A 138 14.26 -10.45 9.08
N VAL A 139 13.17 -10.52 9.84
CA VAL A 139 13.12 -11.23 11.13
C VAL A 139 13.36 -12.75 10.95
N ASP A 140 13.17 -13.30 9.74
CA ASP A 140 13.44 -14.71 9.42
C ASP A 140 14.92 -15.00 9.09
N ASN A 141 15.69 -14.02 8.58
CA ASN A 141 17.06 -14.26 8.13
C ASN A 141 18.12 -14.16 9.23
N THR A 142 17.78 -13.64 10.41
CA THR A 142 18.76 -13.44 11.50
C THR A 142 18.86 -14.64 12.45
N TYR A 143 17.96 -15.63 12.38
CA TYR A 143 18.02 -16.81 13.25
C TYR A 143 18.84 -17.98 12.65
N VAL A 144 19.13 -17.97 11.35
CA VAL A 144 19.88 -19.05 10.68
C VAL A 144 21.41 -18.87 10.78
N ALA A 145 21.89 -17.69 11.20
CA ALA A 145 23.31 -17.36 11.26
C ALA A 145 23.94 -17.51 12.66
N ASN A 146 23.40 -18.38 13.52
CA ASN A 146 24.08 -18.73 14.79
C ASN A 146 24.07 -20.25 14.99
N PRO A 147 25.04 -20.99 14.43
CA PRO A 147 25.39 -22.29 15.00
C PRO A 147 25.99 -22.03 16.38
N SER A 148 25.31 -22.51 17.42
CA SER A 148 25.79 -22.49 18.81
C SER A 148 27.26 -22.92 18.89
N PRO A 149 28.13 -22.23 19.65
CA PRO A 149 29.43 -22.78 19.98
C PRO A 149 29.22 -23.85 21.06
N LEU A 150 29.50 -25.10 20.66
CA LEU A 150 29.80 -26.32 21.44
C LEU A 150 29.27 -26.42 22.88
#